data_AF-A0A9N9KV17-F1
#
_entry.id   AF-A0A9N9KV17-F1
#
_cell.length_a   1.000
_cell.length_b   1.000
_cell.length_c   1.000
_cell.angle_alpha   90.00
_cell.angle_beta   90.00
_cell.angle_gamma   90.00
#
_symmetry.space_group_name_H-M   'P 1'
#
loop_
_entity.id
_entity.type
_entity.pdbx_description
1 polymer ?
#
loop_
_entity_poly.entity_id
_entity_poly.type
_entity_poly.pdbx_seq_one_letter_code
_entity_poly.pdbx_strand_id
1 'polypeptide(L)'
;MAQVGFKKNGEHAGYWSCYSHQPFSSPPTFNMEVLLGNIKVRLDETGDHIWLLQTDADYLWNYLRELRECQVIEDATDSDKQLAFEMVVGGVIYDLHVHWFWARLHAKMQPTKELYARFRDNINIGEALPPMYDVGLGDIKRLLLDTIHVRSLHLGAIIPQRPGFRNAWNITKVFEGVWSAQLKEPDMKRRFKKNPLDWCLQRLQEDPDVPNNLEYEMLFEFLDDHLQTTNRDDRARLDSVSVRAEDLGEISFKRTWQKDGKDLEFPRENCKPLASLLKRFYEFSQPYKTNPHTSLSDFDNKNEAMQSFWNEVHNRTESVLLENGFVDNEDDLKVLTAFASPGHLKEIQVERDALLATIKNSKLAAKNSSKPPVGSSSPQAPYTQEIDGKTKVETLQKDTKIKTRPAHPRTESAPNLSAVSSPISSTAVPGYKRPAIITKRALASIRAMFPSDHQESKKSIDWDTFVNSMSDLGFLAQHKGGSAVTFEHEGAGKILYLPPPASG
;
A
#
# COMPACT_ATOMS: atom_id res chain seq x y z
N MET A 1 17.64 -9.05 -8.60
CA MET A 1 17.42 -7.73 -9.25
C MET A 1 15.99 -7.72 -9.76
N ALA A 2 15.13 -6.84 -9.26
CA ALA A 2 13.73 -6.79 -9.68
C ALA A 2 13.35 -5.37 -10.09
N GLN A 3 12.57 -5.30 -11.18
CA GLN A 3 12.24 -4.11 -11.94
C GLN A 3 10.94 -3.49 -11.42
N VAL A 4 10.98 -2.18 -11.22
CA VAL A 4 9.80 -1.32 -11.09
C VAL A 4 9.52 -0.79 -12.50
N GLY A 5 8.35 -1.09 -13.06
CA GLY A 5 7.94 -0.67 -14.41
C GLY A 5 6.60 -1.31 -14.82
N PHE A 6 5.82 -0.59 -15.63
CA PHE A 6 4.50 -0.99 -16.13
C PHE A 6 4.56 -2.14 -17.16
N LYS A 7 5.75 -2.48 -17.66
CA LYS A 7 5.96 -3.54 -18.66
C LYS A 7 6.53 -4.82 -18.04
N LYS A 8 5.69 -5.65 -17.41
CA LYS A 8 5.85 -7.13 -17.45
C LYS A 8 4.50 -7.85 -17.33
N ASN A 9 4.06 -8.40 -18.45
CA ASN A 9 3.55 -9.77 -18.58
C ASN A 9 4.11 -10.35 -19.88
N GLY A 10 4.48 -11.63 -19.87
CA GLY A 10 5.22 -12.30 -20.93
C GLY A 10 4.57 -12.19 -22.31
N GLU A 11 5.43 -12.15 -23.33
CA GLU A 11 5.15 -12.37 -24.76
C GLU A 11 3.72 -12.03 -25.22
N HIS A 12 3.48 -10.74 -25.48
CA HIS A 12 2.27 -10.18 -26.13
C HIS A 12 1.00 -9.98 -25.26
N ALA A 13 1.09 -9.52 -24.01
CA ALA A 13 -0.08 -9.18 -23.21
C ALA A 13 -0.09 -7.74 -22.66
N GLY A 14 -0.86 -6.85 -23.31
CA GLY A 14 -1.57 -5.72 -22.67
C GLY A 14 -0.78 -4.44 -22.40
N TYR A 15 -0.46 -3.66 -23.43
CA TYR A 15 0.11 -2.32 -23.32
C TYR A 15 -0.90 -1.33 -22.68
N TRP A 16 -0.52 -0.64 -21.60
CA TRP A 16 -1.32 0.45 -20.98
C TRP A 16 -0.85 1.86 -21.35
N SER A 17 0.13 1.96 -22.25
CA SER A 17 0.36 3.14 -23.06
C SER A 17 1.02 2.64 -24.35
N CYS A 18 0.33 2.84 -25.48
CA CYS A 18 0.81 2.51 -26.82
C CYS A 18 0.94 3.79 -27.66
N TYR A 19 1.41 4.87 -27.03
CA TYR A 19 1.92 6.03 -27.74
C TYR A 19 3.42 5.91 -27.96
N SER A 20 3.82 4.84 -28.61
CA SER A 20 4.34 5.16 -29.92
C SER A 20 3.75 4.23 -30.98
N HIS A 21 3.19 4.85 -32.01
CA HIS A 21 3.42 4.42 -33.38
C HIS A 21 4.92 4.21 -33.55
N GLN A 22 5.47 3.09 -33.06
CA GLN A 22 6.73 2.62 -33.59
C GLN A 22 6.46 2.48 -35.08
N PRO A 23 7.23 3.16 -35.93
CA PRO A 23 7.09 2.94 -37.35
C PRO A 23 7.10 1.43 -37.58
N PHE A 24 6.08 0.92 -38.26
CA PHE A 24 5.94 -0.51 -38.58
C PHE A 24 5.51 -1.46 -37.42
N SER A 25 5.03 -0.97 -36.27
CA SER A 25 4.36 -1.84 -35.28
C SER A 25 2.91 -2.15 -35.68
N SER A 26 2.43 -3.36 -35.36
CA SER A 26 1.01 -3.69 -35.51
C SER A 26 0.15 -2.74 -34.65
N PRO A 27 -1.07 -2.40 -35.09
CA PRO A 27 -1.99 -1.59 -34.29
C PRO A 27 -2.21 -2.25 -32.91
N PRO A 28 -2.30 -1.46 -31.83
CA PRO A 28 -2.60 -2.01 -30.51
C PRO A 28 -3.93 -2.75 -30.55
N THR A 29 -3.92 -4.00 -30.09
CA THR A 29 -5.12 -4.83 -30.02
C THR A 29 -5.97 -4.39 -28.83
N PHE A 30 -7.16 -3.87 -29.10
CA PHE A 30 -8.13 -3.57 -28.04
C PHE A 30 -8.66 -4.89 -27.46
N ASN A 31 -8.26 -5.20 -26.23
CA ASN A 31 -8.64 -6.44 -25.53
C ASN A 31 -9.41 -6.10 -24.25
N MET A 32 -10.73 -6.27 -24.29
CA MET A 32 -11.61 -5.87 -23.20
C MET A 32 -11.45 -6.75 -21.97
N GLU A 33 -11.13 -8.03 -22.14
CA GLU A 33 -10.88 -8.99 -21.07
C GLU A 33 -9.66 -8.60 -20.24
N VAL A 34 -8.57 -8.20 -20.90
CA VAL A 34 -7.35 -7.73 -20.23
C VAL A 34 -7.62 -6.44 -19.47
N LEU A 35 -8.32 -5.48 -20.10
CA LEU A 35 -8.66 -4.21 -19.45
C LEU A 35 -9.54 -4.44 -18.21
N LEU A 36 -10.58 -5.27 -18.33
CA LEU A 36 -11.46 -5.61 -17.22
C LEU A 36 -10.70 -6.35 -16.11
N GLY A 37 -9.79 -7.25 -16.45
CA GLY A 37 -8.92 -7.93 -15.49
C GLY A 37 -8.08 -6.94 -14.69
N ASN A 38 -7.50 -5.94 -15.36
CA ASN A 38 -6.69 -4.91 -14.71
C ASN A 38 -7.54 -3.98 -13.82
N ILE A 39 -8.72 -3.58 -14.29
CA ILE A 39 -9.69 -2.81 -13.50
C ILE A 39 -10.07 -3.58 -12.23
N LYS A 40 -10.32 -4.89 -12.35
CA LYS A 40 -10.67 -5.74 -11.20
C LYS A 40 -9.52 -5.83 -10.20
N VAL A 41 -8.28 -5.99 -10.67
CA VAL A 41 -7.11 -5.99 -9.79
C VAL A 41 -7.00 -4.67 -9.01
N ARG A 42 -7.23 -3.52 -9.65
CA ARG A 42 -7.21 -2.21 -8.98
C ARG A 42 -8.37 -2.02 -8.02
N LEU A 43 -9.55 -2.50 -8.38
CA LEU A 43 -10.71 -2.50 -7.49
C LEU A 43 -10.43 -3.31 -6.22
N ASP A 44 -9.85 -4.50 -6.36
CA ASP A 44 -9.49 -5.36 -5.24
C ASP A 44 -8.40 -4.73 -4.37
N GLU A 45 -7.34 -4.18 -4.99
CA GLU A 45 -6.24 -3.52 -4.28
C GLU A 45 -6.73 -2.31 -3.45
N THR A 46 -7.58 -1.46 -4.03
CA THR A 46 -8.16 -0.32 -3.31
C THR A 46 -9.17 -0.76 -2.25
N GLY A 47 -9.93 -1.84 -2.50
CA GLY A 47 -10.83 -2.44 -1.52
C GLY A 47 -10.08 -2.99 -0.31
N ASP A 48 -8.99 -3.74 -0.54
CA ASP A 48 -8.12 -4.27 0.50
C ASP A 48 -7.48 -3.14 1.32
N HIS A 49 -7.08 -2.05 0.67
CA HIS A 49 -6.55 -0.87 1.36
C HIS A 49 -7.57 -0.27 2.33
N ILE A 50 -8.79 0.02 1.85
CA ILE A 50 -9.86 0.59 2.69
C ILE A 50 -10.28 -0.39 3.80
N TRP A 51 -10.26 -1.70 3.51
CA TRP A 51 -10.50 -2.74 4.51
C TRP A 51 -9.44 -2.72 5.61
N LEU A 52 -8.15 -2.70 5.27
CA LEU A 52 -7.05 -2.67 6.23
C LEU A 52 -7.07 -1.39 7.09
N LEU A 53 -7.40 -0.24 6.50
CA LEU A 53 -7.53 1.00 7.27
C LEU A 53 -8.62 0.92 8.35
N GLN A 54 -9.60 0.02 8.20
CA GLN A 54 -10.70 -0.21 9.16
C GLN A 54 -10.42 -1.30 10.17
N THR A 55 -9.64 -2.33 9.79
CA THR A 55 -9.50 -3.56 10.58
C THR A 55 -8.13 -3.73 11.22
N ASP A 56 -7.12 -2.98 10.79
CA ASP A 56 -5.77 -3.04 11.33
C ASP A 56 -5.33 -1.64 11.81
N ALA A 57 -5.30 -1.47 13.13
CA ALA A 57 -4.89 -0.21 13.76
C ALA A 57 -3.43 0.16 13.46
N ASP A 58 -2.53 -0.82 13.34
CA ASP A 58 -1.12 -0.54 13.08
C ASP A 58 -0.92 -0.16 11.61
N TYR A 59 -1.71 -0.76 10.70
CA TYR A 59 -1.78 -0.35 9.30
C TYR A 59 -2.29 1.09 9.18
N LEU A 60 -3.44 1.42 9.81
CA LEU A 60 -3.98 2.77 9.82
C LEU A 60 -2.97 3.77 10.39
N TRP A 61 -2.34 3.47 11.53
CA TRP A 61 -1.36 4.36 12.14
C TRP A 61 -0.15 4.64 11.23
N ASN A 62 0.39 3.59 10.59
CA ASN A 62 1.48 3.75 9.63
C ASN A 62 1.06 4.61 8.44
N TYR A 63 -0.16 4.39 7.92
CA TYR A 63 -0.69 5.18 6.83
C TYR A 63 -0.85 6.67 7.21
N LEU A 64 -1.40 6.95 8.39
CA LEU A 64 -1.51 8.32 8.90
C LEU A 64 -0.13 8.97 9.07
N ARG A 65 0.88 8.21 9.48
CA ARG A 65 2.26 8.70 9.54
C ARG A 65 2.76 9.13 8.16
N GLU A 66 2.55 8.32 7.13
CA GLU A 66 2.92 8.64 5.73
C GLU A 66 2.19 9.87 5.18
N LEU A 67 0.90 10.04 5.51
CA LEU A 67 0.13 11.23 5.13
C LEU A 67 0.64 12.49 5.83
N ARG A 68 1.09 12.37 7.08
CA ARG A 68 1.64 13.50 7.86
C ARG A 68 3.04 13.93 7.43
N GLU A 69 3.73 13.15 6.59
CA GLU A 69 5.01 13.54 5.98
C GLU A 69 4.85 14.60 4.87
N CYS A 70 3.62 15.04 4.55
CA CYS A 70 3.44 16.24 3.74
C CYS A 70 4.00 17.47 4.47
N GLN A 71 4.82 18.27 3.76
CA GLN A 71 5.52 19.41 4.35
C GLN A 71 4.57 20.39 5.08
N VAL A 72 3.39 20.65 4.50
CA VAL A 72 2.37 21.54 5.11
C VAL A 72 1.88 21.04 6.47
N ILE A 73 1.81 19.72 6.65
CA ILE A 73 1.39 19.08 7.90
C ILE A 73 2.54 19.03 8.90
N GLU A 74 3.76 18.78 8.43
CA GLU A 74 4.96 18.77 9.27
C GLU A 74 5.29 20.17 9.82
N ASP A 75 5.18 21.20 8.98
CA ASP A 75 5.44 22.60 9.31
C ASP A 75 4.24 23.27 10.02
N ALA A 76 3.16 22.53 10.28
CA ALA A 76 1.96 23.05 10.92
C ALA A 76 2.25 23.51 12.36
N THR A 77 1.91 24.77 12.66
CA THR A 77 2.02 25.32 14.01
C THR A 77 1.01 24.69 14.98
N ASP A 78 1.15 24.93 16.28
CA ASP A 78 0.16 24.47 17.27
C ASP A 78 -1.27 24.95 16.96
N SER A 79 -1.41 26.18 16.43
CA SER A 79 -2.69 26.72 15.96
C SER A 79 -3.23 26.00 14.70
N ASP A 80 -2.35 25.42 13.88
CA ASP A 80 -2.73 24.72 12.64
C ASP A 80 -2.96 23.21 12.85
N LYS A 81 -2.77 22.68 14.06
CA LYS A 81 -2.86 21.23 14.31
C LYS A 81 -4.21 20.63 13.90
N GLN A 82 -5.31 21.32 14.16
CA GLN A 82 -6.64 20.83 13.76
C GLN A 82 -6.76 20.73 12.25
N LEU A 83 -6.34 21.79 11.55
CA LEU A 83 -6.33 21.86 10.11
C LEU A 83 -5.43 20.77 9.49
N ALA A 84 -4.28 20.50 10.10
CA ALA A 84 -3.39 19.43 9.65
C ALA A 84 -4.10 18.06 9.69
N PHE A 85 -4.87 17.76 10.74
CA PHE A 85 -5.70 16.56 10.78
C PHE A 85 -6.87 16.60 9.80
N GLU A 86 -7.48 17.76 9.51
CA GLU A 86 -8.49 17.89 8.44
C GLU A 86 -7.91 17.54 7.05
N MET A 87 -6.63 17.87 6.81
CA MET A 87 -5.92 17.50 5.58
C MET A 87 -5.63 16.00 5.52
N VAL A 88 -5.24 15.38 6.64
CA VAL A 88 -5.05 13.92 6.73
C VAL A 88 -6.36 13.18 6.49
N VAL A 89 -7.47 13.64 7.08
CA VAL A 89 -8.82 13.12 6.77
C VAL A 89 -9.12 13.27 5.28
N GLY A 90 -8.75 14.41 4.67
CA GLY A 90 -8.85 14.61 3.23
C GLY A 90 -8.19 13.49 2.44
N GLY A 91 -6.98 13.07 2.82
CA GLY A 91 -6.28 11.93 2.21
C GLY A 91 -7.06 10.61 2.32
N VAL A 92 -7.59 10.29 3.51
CA VAL A 92 -8.37 9.05 3.73
C VAL A 92 -9.68 9.04 2.93
N ILE A 93 -10.43 10.14 2.94
CA ILE A 93 -11.66 10.29 2.13
C ILE A 93 -11.34 10.19 0.65
N TYR A 94 -10.19 10.72 0.28
CA TYR A 94 -9.74 10.68 -1.08
C TYR A 94 -9.45 9.23 -1.55
N ASP A 95 -8.84 8.37 -0.72
CA ASP A 95 -8.67 6.93 -1.01
C ASP A 95 -10.00 6.20 -1.27
N LEU A 96 -11.06 6.60 -0.55
CA LEU A 96 -12.40 6.05 -0.74
C LEU A 96 -12.97 6.39 -2.12
N HIS A 97 -12.72 7.61 -2.61
CA HIS A 97 -13.16 8.02 -3.94
C HIS A 97 -12.47 7.22 -5.05
N VAL A 98 -11.21 6.84 -4.85
CA VAL A 98 -10.46 5.96 -5.76
C VAL A 98 -11.13 4.60 -5.88
N HIS A 99 -11.50 4.04 -4.72
CA HIS A 99 -12.16 2.77 -4.67
C HIS A 99 -13.49 2.82 -5.42
N TRP A 100 -14.32 3.84 -5.16
CA TRP A 100 -15.60 4.02 -5.88
C TRP A 100 -15.43 4.29 -7.36
N PHE A 101 -14.37 4.99 -7.77
CA PHE A 101 -14.03 5.14 -9.20
C PHE A 101 -13.79 3.78 -9.84
N TRP A 102 -12.95 2.93 -9.26
CA TRP A 102 -12.65 1.61 -9.81
C TRP A 102 -13.89 0.71 -9.80
N ALA A 103 -14.73 0.80 -8.75
CA ALA A 103 -15.98 0.06 -8.65
C ALA A 103 -16.94 0.46 -9.77
N ARG A 104 -17.08 1.76 -10.04
CA ARG A 104 -17.90 2.26 -11.15
C ARG A 104 -17.35 1.88 -12.51
N LEU A 105 -16.04 2.03 -12.71
CA LEU A 105 -15.40 1.68 -13.97
C LEU A 105 -15.60 0.20 -14.26
N HIS A 106 -15.45 -0.66 -13.25
CA HIS A 106 -15.77 -2.08 -13.35
C HIS A 106 -17.25 -2.32 -13.71
N ALA A 107 -18.17 -1.66 -13.01
CA ALA A 107 -19.62 -1.77 -13.26
C ALA A 107 -20.04 -1.30 -14.67
N LYS A 108 -19.38 -0.29 -15.25
CA LYS A 108 -19.63 0.17 -16.63
C LYS A 108 -18.95 -0.69 -17.69
N MET A 109 -17.77 -1.22 -17.39
CA MET A 109 -17.00 -2.06 -18.31
C MET A 109 -17.67 -3.42 -18.54
N GLN A 110 -18.30 -3.98 -17.51
CA GLN A 110 -18.90 -5.31 -17.58
C GLN A 110 -20.05 -5.41 -18.62
N PRO A 111 -21.08 -4.54 -18.63
CA PRO A 111 -22.11 -4.56 -19.69
C PRO A 111 -21.53 -4.23 -21.07
N THR A 112 -20.53 -3.34 -21.13
CA THR A 112 -19.89 -2.96 -22.40
C THR A 112 -19.15 -4.16 -23.03
N LYS A 113 -18.60 -5.06 -22.20
CA LYS A 113 -18.03 -6.33 -22.64
C LYS A 113 -19.06 -7.28 -23.22
N GLU A 114 -20.25 -7.34 -22.64
CA GLU A 114 -21.33 -8.16 -23.16
C GLU A 114 -21.82 -7.61 -24.51
N LEU A 115 -21.89 -6.28 -24.67
CA LEU A 115 -22.17 -5.63 -25.95
C LEU A 115 -21.08 -5.93 -26.99
N TYR A 116 -19.80 -5.85 -26.59
CA TYR A 116 -18.69 -6.21 -27.47
C TYR A 116 -18.81 -7.66 -27.93
N ALA A 117 -19.00 -8.62 -27.01
CA ALA A 117 -19.16 -10.03 -27.35
C ALA A 117 -20.33 -10.29 -28.30
N ARG A 118 -21.42 -9.54 -28.17
CA ARG A 118 -22.60 -9.62 -29.05
C ARG A 118 -22.37 -9.06 -30.44
N PHE A 119 -21.63 -7.95 -30.56
CA PHE A 119 -21.47 -7.24 -31.83
C PHE A 119 -20.11 -7.42 -32.49
N ARG A 120 -19.16 -8.15 -31.87
CA ARG A 120 -17.77 -8.26 -32.35
C ARG A 120 -17.66 -8.61 -33.83
N ASP A 121 -18.53 -9.49 -34.32
CA ASP A 121 -18.50 -9.99 -35.70
C ASP A 121 -19.08 -8.96 -36.71
N ASN A 122 -19.73 -7.91 -36.20
CA ASN A 122 -20.31 -6.80 -36.96
C ASN A 122 -19.48 -5.49 -36.85
N ILE A 123 -18.29 -5.53 -36.25
CA ILE A 123 -17.40 -4.37 -36.15
C ILE A 123 -16.35 -4.47 -37.25
N ASN A 124 -16.52 -3.67 -38.31
CA ASN A 124 -15.59 -3.61 -39.43
C ASN A 124 -14.77 -2.31 -39.40
N ILE A 125 -13.53 -2.39 -39.90
CA ILE A 125 -12.65 -1.22 -40.00
C ILE A 125 -13.26 -0.18 -40.93
N GLY A 126 -13.38 1.07 -40.46
CA GLY A 126 -13.90 2.20 -41.23
C GLY A 126 -15.42 2.34 -41.22
N GLU A 127 -16.15 1.40 -40.61
CA GLU A 127 -17.59 1.50 -40.40
C GLU A 127 -17.93 2.09 -39.02
N ALA A 128 -19.13 2.65 -38.89
CA ALA A 128 -19.62 3.15 -37.61
C ALA A 128 -19.83 1.98 -36.63
N LEU A 129 -19.50 2.21 -35.36
CA LEU A 129 -19.73 1.21 -34.32
C LEU A 129 -21.24 0.99 -34.07
N PRO A 130 -21.66 -0.21 -33.65
CA PRO A 130 -23.02 -0.46 -33.20
C PRO A 130 -23.43 0.58 -32.15
N PRO A 131 -24.59 1.27 -32.29
CA PRO A 131 -24.90 2.45 -31.47
C PRO A 131 -24.83 2.22 -29.96
N MET A 132 -25.31 1.07 -29.48
CA MET A 132 -25.25 0.74 -28.05
C MET A 132 -23.81 0.52 -27.56
N TYR A 133 -22.97 -0.08 -28.39
CA TYR A 133 -21.57 -0.32 -28.08
C TYR A 133 -20.77 0.99 -28.10
N ASP A 134 -21.05 1.86 -29.07
CA ASP A 134 -20.46 3.20 -29.18
C ASP A 134 -20.78 4.05 -27.96
N VAL A 135 -22.05 4.07 -27.51
CA VAL A 135 -22.47 4.75 -26.28
C VAL A 135 -21.74 4.18 -25.06
N GLY A 136 -21.64 2.85 -24.93
CA GLY A 136 -20.93 2.22 -23.82
C GLY A 136 -19.44 2.59 -23.76
N LEU A 137 -18.76 2.60 -24.92
CA LEU A 137 -17.38 3.06 -25.03
C LEU A 137 -17.24 4.56 -24.75
N GLY A 138 -18.18 5.38 -25.23
CA GLY A 138 -18.23 6.82 -24.97
C GLY A 138 -18.32 7.14 -23.48
N ASP A 139 -19.18 6.41 -22.76
CA ASP A 139 -19.35 6.49 -21.31
C ASP A 139 -18.06 6.15 -20.55
N ILE A 140 -17.38 5.08 -20.94
CA ILE A 140 -16.10 4.67 -20.35
C ILE A 140 -15.02 5.70 -20.64
N LYS A 141 -14.91 6.15 -21.89
CA LYS A 141 -13.93 7.17 -22.31
C LYS A 141 -14.12 8.45 -21.51
N ARG A 142 -15.37 8.92 -21.38
CA ARG A 142 -15.69 10.10 -20.57
C ARG A 142 -15.28 9.92 -19.11
N LEU A 143 -15.67 8.79 -18.50
CA LEU A 143 -15.30 8.49 -17.11
C LEU A 143 -13.78 8.51 -16.91
N LEU A 144 -13.01 7.95 -17.84
CA LEU A 144 -11.55 7.93 -17.78
C LEU A 144 -10.95 9.32 -17.96
N LEU A 145 -11.42 10.11 -18.93
CA LEU A 145 -10.91 11.45 -19.20
C LEU A 145 -11.21 12.42 -18.06
N ASP A 146 -12.46 12.46 -17.60
CA ASP A 146 -12.87 13.28 -16.45
C ASP A 146 -12.00 12.93 -15.24
N THR A 147 -11.76 11.64 -15.05
CA THR A 147 -10.91 11.17 -13.97
C THR A 147 -9.46 11.59 -14.18
N ILE A 148 -8.82 11.37 -15.32
CA ILE A 148 -7.42 11.77 -15.55
C ILE A 148 -7.23 13.28 -15.35
N HIS A 149 -8.17 14.11 -15.83
CA HIS A 149 -8.11 15.56 -15.64
C HIS A 149 -8.25 15.96 -14.18
N VAL A 150 -9.14 15.31 -13.44
CA VAL A 150 -9.22 15.51 -12.00
C VAL A 150 -7.88 15.07 -11.39
N ARG A 151 -7.31 13.94 -11.83
CA ARG A 151 -6.07 13.35 -11.27
C ARG A 151 -4.82 14.20 -11.46
N SER A 152 -4.66 14.75 -12.65
CA SER A 152 -3.58 15.66 -12.98
C SER A 152 -3.50 16.84 -12.00
N LEU A 153 -4.63 17.44 -11.65
CA LEU A 153 -4.67 18.58 -10.72
C LEU A 153 -4.22 18.21 -9.29
N HIS A 154 -4.47 16.99 -8.85
CA HIS A 154 -4.10 16.53 -7.51
C HIS A 154 -2.61 16.29 -7.35
N LEU A 155 -1.99 15.72 -8.38
CA LEU A 155 -0.53 15.61 -8.45
C LEU A 155 0.12 16.98 -8.20
N GLY A 156 -0.47 18.05 -8.74
CA GLY A 156 0.02 19.41 -8.55
C GLY A 156 0.09 19.91 -7.12
N ALA A 157 -0.80 19.45 -6.24
CA ALA A 157 -0.79 19.88 -4.85
C ALA A 157 -0.17 18.85 -3.90
N ILE A 158 -0.16 17.56 -4.23
CA ILE A 158 0.54 16.56 -3.40
C ILE A 158 2.04 16.60 -3.65
N ILE A 159 2.49 16.52 -4.90
CA ILE A 159 3.91 16.33 -5.25
C ILE A 159 4.81 17.37 -4.58
N PRO A 160 4.50 18.69 -4.58
CA PRO A 160 5.36 19.67 -3.93
C PRO A 160 5.59 19.39 -2.43
N GLN A 161 4.59 18.81 -1.76
CA GLN A 161 4.59 18.60 -0.32
C GLN A 161 5.31 17.31 0.09
N ARG A 162 5.54 16.37 -0.84
CA ARG A 162 6.13 15.07 -0.52
C ARG A 162 7.64 15.18 -0.25
N PRO A 163 8.17 14.41 0.72
CA PRO A 163 9.60 14.47 1.09
C PRO A 163 10.56 14.35 -0.10
N GLY A 164 10.27 13.47 -1.05
CA GLY A 164 11.08 13.22 -2.24
C GLY A 164 11.18 14.40 -3.23
N PHE A 165 10.34 15.43 -3.07
CA PHE A 165 10.25 16.56 -4.00
C PHE A 165 10.51 17.92 -3.36
N ARG A 166 10.55 18.04 -2.03
CA ARG A 166 10.75 19.33 -1.30
C ARG A 166 11.89 20.18 -1.82
N ASN A 167 12.97 19.55 -2.27
CA ASN A 167 14.15 20.26 -2.78
C ASN A 167 13.86 21.06 -4.06
N ALA A 168 12.86 20.68 -4.86
CA ALA A 168 12.48 21.36 -6.10
C ALA A 168 11.49 22.52 -5.89
N TRP A 169 10.87 22.61 -4.71
CA TRP A 169 9.74 23.51 -4.45
C TRP A 169 10.04 24.51 -3.32
N ASN A 170 9.48 25.70 -3.44
CA ASN A 170 9.33 26.70 -2.39
C ASN A 170 7.88 26.65 -1.94
N ILE A 171 7.65 26.16 -0.73
CA ILE A 171 6.33 26.11 -0.11
C ILE A 171 6.22 27.26 0.89
N THR A 172 5.23 28.12 0.73
CA THR A 172 5.01 29.27 1.62
C THR A 172 3.55 29.35 2.07
N LYS A 173 3.33 29.58 3.36
CA LYS A 173 2.00 29.84 3.91
C LYS A 173 1.57 31.24 3.48
N VAL A 174 0.46 31.34 2.76
CA VAL A 174 -0.10 32.63 2.30
C VAL A 174 -1.03 33.19 3.37
N PHE A 175 -1.94 32.36 3.90
CA PHE A 175 -2.79 32.65 5.05
C PHE A 175 -3.27 31.34 5.71
N GLU A 176 -4.13 31.42 6.71
CA GLU A 176 -4.61 30.25 7.46
C GLU A 176 -5.25 29.21 6.52
N GLY A 177 -4.64 28.02 6.48
CA GLY A 177 -5.06 26.92 5.61
C GLY A 177 -4.78 27.05 4.13
N VAL A 178 -4.06 28.09 3.70
CA VAL A 178 -3.70 28.26 2.28
C VAL A 178 -2.20 28.42 2.11
N TRP A 179 -1.67 27.55 1.25
CA TRP A 179 -0.25 27.43 0.97
C TRP A 179 -0.02 27.59 -0.54
N SER A 180 1.09 28.22 -0.88
CA SER A 180 1.55 28.39 -2.26
C SER A 180 2.77 27.49 -2.47
N ALA A 181 2.79 26.78 -3.59
CA ALA A 181 3.93 25.99 -4.02
C ALA A 181 4.48 26.59 -5.33
N GLN A 182 5.75 26.97 -5.32
CA GLN A 182 6.44 27.52 -6.48
C GLN A 182 7.70 26.73 -6.79
N LEU A 183 7.93 26.42 -8.06
CA LEU A 183 9.15 25.76 -8.50
C LEU A 183 10.37 26.67 -8.30
N LYS A 184 11.47 26.10 -7.81
CA LYS A 184 12.75 26.82 -7.69
C LYS A 184 13.44 27.03 -9.03
N GLU A 185 13.24 26.12 -9.98
CA GLU A 185 13.77 26.21 -11.35
C GLU A 185 12.58 26.33 -12.33
N PRO A 186 12.26 27.53 -12.82
CA PRO A 186 11.16 27.69 -13.76
C PRO A 186 11.53 27.26 -15.19
N ASP A 187 12.82 27.16 -15.55
CA ASP A 187 13.22 26.77 -16.90
C ASP A 187 12.98 25.27 -17.16
N MET A 188 12.07 25.02 -18.09
CA MET A 188 11.57 23.69 -18.40
C MET A 188 12.61 22.77 -19.02
N LYS A 189 13.50 23.30 -19.87
CA LYS A 189 14.55 22.52 -20.54
C LYS A 189 15.61 22.09 -19.55
N ARG A 190 15.99 22.98 -18.62
CA ARG A 190 16.91 22.68 -17.52
C ARG A 190 16.30 21.66 -16.57
N ARG A 191 15.00 21.78 -16.26
CA ARG A 191 14.30 20.79 -15.43
C ARG A 191 14.26 19.41 -16.04
N PHE A 192 13.87 19.29 -17.31
CA PHE A 192 13.88 17.99 -17.99
C PHE A 192 15.26 17.30 -17.88
N LYS A 193 16.35 18.06 -18.05
CA LYS A 193 17.72 17.51 -17.94
C LYS A 193 18.14 17.18 -16.50
N LYS A 194 17.72 17.97 -15.52
CA LYS A 194 18.17 17.87 -14.12
C LYS A 194 17.32 16.90 -13.30
N ASN A 195 16.02 16.87 -13.57
CA ASN A 195 15.02 16.12 -12.82
C ASN A 195 13.87 15.68 -13.75
N PRO A 196 14.10 14.65 -14.60
CA PRO A 196 13.10 14.18 -15.55
C PRO A 196 11.81 13.71 -14.87
N LEU A 197 11.90 13.09 -13.68
CA LEU A 197 10.74 12.65 -12.90
C LEU A 197 9.82 13.82 -12.50
N ASP A 198 10.37 14.86 -11.87
CA ASP A 198 9.60 16.06 -11.49
C ASP A 198 9.06 16.79 -12.72
N TRP A 199 9.81 16.81 -13.82
CA TRP A 199 9.33 17.38 -15.08
C TRP A 199 8.12 16.61 -15.61
N CYS A 200 8.18 15.28 -15.65
CA CYS A 200 7.10 14.44 -16.16
C CYS A 200 5.82 14.57 -15.31
N LEU A 201 5.97 14.48 -13.98
CA LEU A 201 4.85 14.64 -13.04
C LEU A 201 4.22 16.03 -13.09
N GLN A 202 4.99 17.06 -13.42
CA GLN A 202 4.44 18.40 -13.64
C GLN A 202 3.72 18.51 -14.97
N ARG A 203 4.25 17.91 -16.04
CA ARG A 203 3.58 17.91 -17.35
C ARG A 203 2.26 17.15 -17.34
N LEU A 204 2.15 16.13 -16.49
CA LEU A 204 0.88 15.46 -16.26
C LEU A 204 -0.19 16.40 -15.68
N GLN A 205 0.15 17.56 -15.11
CA GLN A 205 -0.80 18.52 -14.51
C GLN A 205 -1.39 19.50 -15.54
N GLU A 206 -0.82 19.52 -16.75
CA GLU A 206 -1.27 20.42 -17.80
C GLU A 206 -2.53 19.89 -18.47
N ASP A 207 -3.36 20.79 -18.98
CA ASP A 207 -4.56 20.43 -19.73
C ASP A 207 -4.15 19.90 -21.12
N PRO A 208 -4.47 18.65 -21.48
CA PRO A 208 -4.09 18.06 -22.76
C PRO A 208 -4.78 18.73 -23.94
N ASP A 209 -5.92 19.41 -23.72
CA ASP A 209 -6.68 20.07 -24.78
C ASP A 209 -6.04 21.39 -25.22
N VAL A 210 -5.02 21.89 -24.49
CA VAL A 210 -4.29 23.09 -24.86
C VAL A 210 -3.28 22.78 -25.98
N PRO A 211 -3.32 23.51 -27.11
CA PRO A 211 -2.38 23.29 -28.21
C PRO A 211 -0.93 23.39 -27.74
N ASN A 212 -0.10 22.41 -28.16
CA ASN A 212 1.32 22.23 -27.82
C ASN A 212 1.62 21.56 -26.46
N ASN A 213 0.60 21.20 -25.68
CA ASN A 213 0.82 20.31 -24.53
C ASN A 213 1.05 18.87 -25.01
N LEU A 214 1.74 18.09 -24.19
CA LEU A 214 2.00 16.69 -24.48
C LEU A 214 0.77 15.87 -24.11
N GLU A 215 0.39 14.94 -24.98
CA GLU A 215 -0.67 13.98 -24.70
C GLU A 215 -0.30 13.11 -23.49
N TYR A 216 -1.31 12.71 -22.71
CA TYR A 216 -1.08 11.93 -21.48
C TYR A 216 -0.37 10.61 -21.75
N GLU A 217 -0.69 9.96 -22.86
CA GLU A 217 -0.11 8.69 -23.25
C GLU A 217 1.40 8.79 -23.47
N MET A 218 1.87 9.90 -24.06
CA MET A 218 3.29 10.20 -24.21
C MET A 218 3.94 10.37 -22.83
N LEU A 219 3.31 11.14 -21.95
CA LEU A 219 3.83 11.41 -20.61
C LEU A 219 3.90 10.13 -19.77
N PHE A 220 2.91 9.24 -19.86
CA PHE A 220 2.95 7.95 -19.18
C PHE A 220 4.05 7.04 -19.74
N GLU A 221 4.31 7.05 -21.05
CA GLU A 221 5.44 6.31 -21.61
C GLU A 221 6.79 6.88 -21.14
N PHE A 222 6.95 8.20 -21.12
CA PHE A 222 8.15 8.84 -20.56
C PHE A 222 8.36 8.49 -19.09
N LEU A 223 7.29 8.52 -18.29
CA LEU A 223 7.34 8.17 -16.88
C LEU A 223 7.75 6.70 -16.70
N ASP A 224 7.14 5.77 -17.45
CA ASP A 224 7.47 4.34 -17.37
C ASP A 224 8.94 4.08 -17.76
N ASP A 225 9.40 4.64 -18.88
CA ASP A 225 10.79 4.49 -19.32
C ASP A 225 11.78 5.07 -18.29
N HIS A 226 11.46 6.23 -17.73
CA HIS A 226 12.27 6.84 -16.68
C HIS A 226 12.32 5.98 -15.41
N LEU A 227 11.18 5.47 -14.92
CA LEU A 227 11.14 4.62 -13.72
C LEU A 227 11.85 3.28 -13.92
N GLN A 228 11.88 2.76 -15.14
CA GLN A 228 12.61 1.54 -15.48
C GLN A 228 14.12 1.74 -15.53
N THR A 229 14.58 2.90 -16.02
CA THR A 229 15.99 3.19 -16.29
C THR A 229 16.69 3.95 -15.17
N THR A 230 15.95 4.66 -14.31
CA THR A 230 16.50 5.49 -13.24
C THR A 230 17.03 4.67 -12.05
N ASN A 231 17.78 5.34 -11.18
CA ASN A 231 18.38 4.73 -10.00
C ASN A 231 17.35 4.50 -8.87
N ARG A 232 17.77 3.79 -7.81
CA ARG A 232 16.89 3.48 -6.69
C ARG A 232 16.45 4.74 -5.91
N ASP A 233 17.34 5.70 -5.75
CA ASP A 233 17.07 6.90 -4.95
C ASP A 233 16.03 7.78 -5.61
N ASP A 234 16.09 7.91 -6.94
CA ASP A 234 15.14 8.68 -7.72
C ASP A 234 13.75 8.01 -7.73
N ARG A 235 13.68 6.68 -7.81
CA ARG A 235 12.42 5.94 -7.60
C ARG A 235 11.87 6.09 -6.19
N ALA A 236 12.72 6.10 -5.18
CA ALA A 236 12.32 6.22 -3.78
C ALA A 236 11.72 7.60 -3.44
N ARG A 237 11.78 8.57 -4.36
CA ARG A 237 11.08 9.85 -4.22
C ARG A 237 9.56 9.69 -4.34
N LEU A 238 9.09 8.65 -5.03
CA LEU A 238 7.69 8.26 -5.08
C LEU A 238 7.41 7.31 -3.92
N ASP A 239 6.84 7.84 -2.84
CA ASP A 239 6.39 7.02 -1.71
C ASP A 239 5.04 6.34 -2.02
N SER A 240 4.61 5.46 -1.13
CA SER A 240 3.33 4.75 -1.24
C SER A 240 2.13 5.67 -1.47
N VAL A 241 2.10 6.86 -0.86
CA VAL A 241 1.05 7.88 -1.06
C VAL A 241 1.15 8.47 -2.46
N SER A 242 2.36 8.74 -2.95
CA SER A 242 2.62 9.30 -4.28
C SER A 242 2.34 8.28 -5.40
N VAL A 243 2.72 7.02 -5.19
CA VAL A 243 2.47 5.91 -6.13
C VAL A 243 0.99 5.57 -6.15
N ARG A 244 0.32 5.56 -4.99
CA ARG A 244 -1.15 5.56 -4.98
C ARG A 244 -1.63 6.77 -5.77
N ALA A 245 -1.02 7.96 -5.58
CA ALA A 245 -1.37 9.19 -6.27
C ALA A 245 -1.21 9.22 -7.80
N GLU A 246 -0.48 8.26 -8.37
CA GLU A 246 -0.43 8.05 -9.82
C GLU A 246 -1.78 7.56 -10.38
N ASP A 247 -2.68 7.10 -9.51
CA ASP A 247 -4.08 6.81 -9.80
C ASP A 247 -5.04 7.94 -9.32
N LEU A 248 -4.66 9.23 -9.13
CA LEU A 248 -5.44 10.10 -8.20
C LEU A 248 -5.67 11.60 -8.48
N GLY A 249 -6.93 12.03 -8.18
CA GLY A 249 -7.90 13.11 -8.49
C GLY A 249 -7.97 14.37 -7.60
N GLU A 250 -8.33 15.53 -8.18
CA GLU A 250 -8.24 16.96 -7.80
C GLU A 250 -7.65 17.37 -6.44
N ILE A 251 -6.94 18.51 -6.47
CA ILE A 251 -6.88 19.45 -5.34
C ILE A 251 -7.35 20.81 -5.83
N SER A 252 -8.66 20.94 -5.92
CA SER A 252 -9.29 21.91 -5.03
C SER A 252 -9.74 21.12 -3.80
N PHE A 253 -9.96 21.73 -2.63
CA PHE A 253 -10.52 21.01 -1.47
C PHE A 253 -11.93 20.40 -1.72
N LYS A 254 -12.41 20.40 -2.98
CA LYS A 254 -13.55 19.64 -3.45
C LYS A 254 -13.20 18.16 -3.34
N ARG A 255 -13.67 17.58 -2.25
CA ARG A 255 -13.67 16.13 -2.05
C ARG A 255 -14.83 15.59 -2.86
N THR A 256 -14.76 15.68 -4.18
CA THR A 256 -15.85 15.29 -5.04
C THR A 256 -15.71 13.86 -5.54
N TRP A 257 -16.84 13.18 -5.68
CA TRP A 257 -16.96 11.96 -6.45
C TRP A 257 -18.26 12.01 -7.21
N GLN A 258 -18.29 11.49 -8.43
CA GLN A 258 -19.56 11.39 -9.15
C GLN A 258 -20.40 10.24 -8.59
N LYS A 259 -21.72 10.23 -8.77
CA LYS A 259 -22.60 9.05 -8.73
C LYS A 259 -23.75 9.32 -9.69
N ASP A 260 -24.01 8.37 -10.59
CA ASP A 260 -25.06 8.48 -11.64
C ASP A 260 -25.04 9.81 -12.43
N GLY A 261 -23.84 10.29 -12.76
CA GLY A 261 -23.64 11.54 -13.52
C GLY A 261 -23.79 12.82 -12.70
N LYS A 262 -23.99 12.72 -11.39
CA LYS A 262 -24.04 13.86 -10.46
C LYS A 262 -22.73 13.96 -9.68
N ASP A 263 -22.11 15.13 -9.66
CA ASP A 263 -20.99 15.42 -8.77
C ASP A 263 -21.50 15.51 -7.32
N LEU A 264 -20.95 14.68 -6.45
CA LEU A 264 -21.13 14.74 -5.00
C LEU A 264 -19.89 15.35 -4.41
N GLU A 265 -20.04 16.14 -3.35
CA GLU A 265 -18.93 16.72 -2.60
C GLU A 265 -19.02 16.25 -1.16
N PHE A 266 -17.90 15.78 -0.60
CA PHE A 266 -17.74 15.56 0.83
C PHE A 266 -17.36 16.89 1.48
N PRO A 267 -18.31 17.57 2.15
CA PRO A 267 -18.10 18.96 2.56
C PRO A 267 -16.94 19.10 3.56
N ARG A 268 -16.23 20.23 3.54
CA ARG A 268 -15.10 20.45 4.45
C ARG A 268 -15.52 20.45 5.91
N GLU A 269 -16.70 20.96 6.20
CA GLU A 269 -17.33 20.96 7.52
C GLU A 269 -17.48 19.55 8.10
N ASN A 270 -17.63 18.54 7.24
CA ASN A 270 -17.69 17.14 7.65
C ASN A 270 -16.33 16.61 8.13
N CYS A 271 -15.24 17.31 7.83
CA CYS A 271 -13.89 16.83 8.14
C CYS A 271 -13.39 17.28 9.50
N LYS A 272 -13.93 18.36 10.07
CA LYS A 272 -13.61 18.83 11.43
C LYS A 272 -13.86 17.75 12.51
N PRO A 273 -15.06 17.15 12.60
CA PRO A 273 -15.34 16.11 13.59
C PRO A 273 -14.51 14.85 13.34
N LEU A 274 -14.33 14.47 12.08
CA LEU A 274 -13.46 13.35 11.68
C LEU A 274 -12.01 13.58 12.11
N ALA A 275 -11.49 14.79 11.94
CA ALA A 275 -10.13 15.17 12.32
C ALA A 275 -9.91 15.02 13.83
N SER A 276 -10.90 15.37 14.64
CA SER A 276 -10.86 15.19 16.10
C SER A 276 -10.81 13.71 16.50
N LEU A 277 -11.61 12.86 15.85
CA LEU A 277 -11.61 11.41 16.09
C LEU A 277 -10.29 10.76 15.64
N LEU A 278 -9.79 11.16 14.47
CA LEU A 278 -8.53 10.65 13.92
C LEU A 278 -7.33 11.08 14.76
N LYS A 279 -7.36 12.31 15.29
CA LYS A 279 -6.37 12.80 16.25
C LYS A 279 -6.37 11.96 17.53
N ARG A 280 -7.56 11.69 18.11
CA ARG A 280 -7.71 10.82 19.30
C ARG A 280 -7.10 9.44 19.04
N PHE A 281 -7.40 8.82 17.90
CA PHE A 281 -6.80 7.54 17.51
C PHE A 281 -5.28 7.62 17.41
N TYR A 282 -4.78 8.67 16.75
CA TYR A 282 -3.34 8.85 16.52
C TYR A 282 -2.57 8.99 17.84
N GLU A 283 -3.11 9.74 18.81
CA GLU A 283 -2.51 9.93 20.14
C GLU A 283 -2.40 8.62 20.92
N PHE A 284 -3.43 7.76 20.90
CA PHE A 284 -3.37 6.43 21.53
C PHE A 284 -2.46 5.43 20.81
N SER A 285 -2.19 5.66 19.54
CA SER A 285 -1.39 4.75 18.70
C SER A 285 0.09 5.13 18.65
N GLN A 286 0.50 6.25 19.27
CA GLN A 286 1.91 6.60 19.32
C GLN A 286 2.70 5.55 20.12
N PRO A 287 3.83 5.05 19.59
CA PRO A 287 4.73 4.22 20.36
C PRO A 287 5.33 5.10 21.47
N TYR A 288 4.69 5.12 22.64
CA TYR A 288 5.26 5.77 23.81
C TYR A 288 6.60 5.11 24.09
N LYS A 289 7.67 5.88 23.93
CA LYS A 289 8.98 5.52 24.48
C LYS A 289 8.74 5.22 25.97
N THR A 290 9.08 4.00 26.39
CA THR A 290 9.23 3.57 27.80
C THR A 290 8.01 3.23 28.66
N ASN A 291 7.05 2.43 28.16
CA ASN A 291 6.39 1.49 29.07
C ASN A 291 6.07 0.14 28.40
N PRO A 292 6.73 -0.97 28.79
CA PRO A 292 6.52 -2.31 28.20
C PRO A 292 5.16 -2.94 28.56
N HIS A 293 4.23 -2.13 29.05
CA HIS A 293 2.88 -2.53 29.38
C HIS A 293 1.93 -1.59 28.64
N THR A 294 1.58 -1.93 27.40
CA THR A 294 0.35 -1.41 26.80
C THR A 294 -0.77 -1.71 27.80
N SER A 295 -1.35 -0.67 28.39
CA SER A 295 -2.46 -0.87 29.31
C SER A 295 -3.61 -1.48 28.52
N LEU A 296 -4.39 -2.37 29.13
CA LEU A 296 -5.67 -2.81 28.54
C LEU A 296 -6.53 -1.60 28.19
N SER A 297 -6.44 -0.52 28.96
CA SER A 297 -7.11 0.74 28.66
C SER A 297 -6.61 1.38 27.37
N ASP A 298 -5.31 1.33 27.07
CA ASP A 298 -4.76 1.93 25.84
C ASP A 298 -5.21 1.13 24.62
N PHE A 299 -5.24 -0.19 24.74
CA PHE A 299 -5.80 -1.09 23.72
C PHE A 299 -7.29 -0.79 23.46
N ASP A 300 -8.10 -0.74 24.52
CA ASP A 300 -9.54 -0.46 24.42
C ASP A 300 -9.77 0.94 23.81
N ASN A 301 -9.03 1.96 24.27
CA ASN A 301 -9.12 3.34 23.76
C ASN A 301 -8.70 3.46 22.29
N LYS A 302 -7.63 2.76 21.86
CA LYS A 302 -7.16 2.75 20.46
C LYS A 302 -8.25 2.21 19.54
N ASN A 303 -8.80 1.04 19.88
CA ASN A 303 -9.81 0.39 19.06
C ASN A 303 -11.14 1.17 19.05
N GLU A 304 -11.58 1.70 20.21
CA GLU A 304 -12.77 2.56 20.28
C GLU A 304 -12.62 3.81 19.41
N ALA A 305 -11.45 4.46 19.43
CA ALA A 305 -11.20 5.65 18.63
C ALA A 305 -11.20 5.34 17.12
N MET A 306 -10.63 4.20 16.71
CA MET A 306 -10.67 3.74 15.31
C MET A 306 -12.10 3.46 14.85
N GLN A 307 -12.87 2.70 15.64
CA GLN A 307 -14.27 2.39 15.32
C GLN A 307 -15.13 3.65 15.27
N SER A 308 -14.93 4.58 16.20
CA SER A 308 -15.64 5.87 16.22
C SER A 308 -15.36 6.69 14.97
N PHE A 309 -14.10 6.74 14.53
CA PHE A 309 -13.71 7.42 13.29
C PHE A 309 -14.44 6.83 12.08
N TRP A 310 -14.39 5.51 11.89
CA TRP A 310 -15.01 4.87 10.73
C TRP A 310 -16.53 4.90 10.75
N ASN A 311 -17.15 4.77 11.92
CA ASN A 311 -18.59 4.97 12.08
C ASN A 311 -19.00 6.38 11.65
N GLU A 312 -18.20 7.39 12.01
CA GLU A 312 -18.46 8.77 11.60
C GLU A 312 -18.23 9.01 10.11
N VAL A 313 -17.23 8.36 9.50
CA VAL A 313 -17.03 8.39 8.03
C VAL A 313 -18.24 7.79 7.33
N HIS A 314 -18.74 6.63 7.80
CA HIS A 314 -19.95 5.99 7.30
C HIS A 314 -21.16 6.94 7.36
N ASN A 315 -21.49 7.44 8.56
CA ASN A 315 -22.67 8.29 8.77
C ASN A 315 -22.66 9.58 7.92
N ARG A 316 -21.48 10.20 7.77
CA ARG A 316 -21.34 11.41 6.95
C ARG A 316 -21.46 11.11 5.47
N THR A 317 -20.91 9.98 5.03
CA THR A 317 -21.05 9.53 3.64
C THR A 317 -22.51 9.25 3.32
N GLU A 318 -23.19 8.51 4.20
CA GLU A 318 -24.63 8.23 4.09
C GLU A 318 -25.45 9.52 4.04
N SER A 319 -25.16 10.49 4.90
CA SER A 319 -25.84 11.80 4.90
C SER A 319 -25.67 12.52 3.56
N VAL A 320 -24.45 12.57 3.01
CA VAL A 320 -24.19 13.19 1.70
C VAL A 320 -24.96 12.47 0.59
N LEU A 321 -25.02 11.13 0.62
CA LEU A 321 -25.77 10.35 -0.37
C LEU A 321 -27.28 10.63 -0.28
N LEU A 322 -27.84 10.64 0.93
CA LEU A 322 -29.25 10.92 1.17
C LEU A 322 -29.64 12.34 0.78
N GLU A 323 -28.85 13.35 1.16
CA GLU A 323 -29.05 14.76 0.79
C GLU A 323 -29.05 14.96 -0.73
N ASN A 324 -28.33 14.11 -1.45
CA ASN A 324 -28.24 14.15 -2.90
C ASN A 324 -29.29 13.27 -3.62
N GLY A 325 -30.19 12.61 -2.88
CA GLY A 325 -31.30 11.83 -3.41
C GLY A 325 -31.01 10.34 -3.63
N PHE A 326 -29.88 9.83 -3.13
CA PHE A 326 -29.50 8.42 -3.27
C PHE A 326 -29.98 7.62 -2.07
N VAL A 327 -31.13 6.96 -2.23
CA VAL A 327 -31.75 6.10 -1.20
C VAL A 327 -31.21 4.66 -1.27
N ASP A 328 -30.83 4.19 -2.46
CA ASP A 328 -30.18 2.89 -2.66
C ASP A 328 -28.65 3.09 -2.72
N ASN A 329 -28.02 2.95 -1.55
CA ASN A 329 -26.61 3.24 -1.32
C ASN A 329 -25.87 2.13 -0.55
N GLU A 330 -26.50 0.96 -0.40
CA GLU A 330 -25.95 -0.16 0.37
C GLU A 330 -24.59 -0.59 -0.20
N ASP A 331 -24.46 -0.68 -1.52
CA ASP A 331 -23.21 -1.07 -2.18
C ASP A 331 -22.08 -0.05 -1.97
N ASP A 332 -22.38 1.26 -1.95
CA ASP A 332 -21.38 2.31 -1.72
C ASP A 332 -20.92 2.33 -0.26
N LEU A 333 -21.84 2.11 0.68
CA LEU A 333 -21.58 2.14 2.12
C LEU A 333 -20.96 0.84 2.63
N LYS A 334 -21.17 -0.29 1.95
CA LYS A 334 -20.65 -1.60 2.34
C LYS A 334 -19.15 -1.59 2.59
N VAL A 335 -18.38 -0.87 1.76
CA VAL A 335 -16.91 -0.76 1.92
C VAL A 335 -16.51 -0.09 3.24
N LEU A 336 -17.41 0.69 3.87
CA LEU A 336 -17.19 1.41 5.12
C LEU A 336 -17.69 0.66 6.37
N THR A 337 -17.99 -0.64 6.27
CA THR A 337 -18.55 -1.43 7.39
C THR A 337 -17.61 -2.50 7.94
N ALA A 338 -16.38 -2.60 7.41
CA ALA A 338 -15.43 -3.66 7.78
C ALA A 338 -15.08 -3.62 9.28
N PHE A 339 -14.99 -2.41 9.86
CA PHE A 339 -14.73 -2.19 11.29
C PHE A 339 -15.85 -2.76 12.20
N ALA A 340 -17.06 -2.93 11.68
CA ALA A 340 -18.21 -3.48 12.40
C ALA A 340 -18.44 -4.98 12.08
N SER A 341 -17.57 -5.59 11.27
CA SER A 341 -17.77 -6.97 10.84
C SER A 341 -17.66 -7.95 12.03
N PRO A 342 -18.52 -8.99 12.11
CA PRO A 342 -18.46 -9.95 13.21
C PRO A 342 -17.14 -10.71 13.31
N GLY A 343 -16.41 -10.86 12.20
CA GLY A 343 -15.07 -11.46 12.18
C GLY A 343 -14.07 -10.58 12.91
N HIS A 344 -13.98 -9.31 12.51
CA HIS A 344 -13.05 -8.34 13.10
C HIS A 344 -13.33 -8.11 14.60
N LEU A 345 -14.61 -7.97 15.00
CA LEU A 345 -14.97 -7.80 16.41
C LEU A 345 -14.55 -8.99 17.28
N LYS A 346 -14.60 -10.22 16.74
CA LYS A 346 -14.10 -11.41 17.42
C LYS A 346 -12.58 -11.39 17.54
N GLU A 347 -11.87 -10.97 16.50
CA GLU A 347 -10.41 -10.85 16.52
C GLU A 347 -9.94 -9.84 17.58
N ILE A 348 -10.56 -8.66 17.65
CA ILE A 348 -10.30 -7.67 18.70
C ILE A 348 -10.53 -8.30 20.09
N GLN A 349 -11.64 -9.03 20.27
CA GLN A 349 -11.95 -9.66 21.55
C GLN A 349 -10.92 -10.74 21.94
N VAL A 350 -10.46 -11.55 20.99
CA VAL A 350 -9.40 -12.54 21.21
C VAL A 350 -8.10 -11.86 21.62
N GLU A 351 -7.69 -10.79 20.94
CA GLU A 351 -6.48 -10.03 21.28
C GLU A 351 -6.58 -9.41 22.67
N ARG A 352 -7.74 -8.83 22.98
CA ARG A 352 -8.06 -8.26 24.30
C ARG A 352 -7.94 -9.30 25.41
N ASP A 353 -8.47 -10.50 25.21
CA ASP A 353 -8.42 -11.59 26.17
C ASP A 353 -6.99 -12.14 26.35
N ALA A 354 -6.20 -12.19 25.28
CA ALA A 354 -4.79 -12.56 25.34
C ALA A 354 -3.95 -11.53 26.14
N LEU A 355 -4.23 -10.24 25.97
CA LEU A 355 -3.60 -9.16 26.72
C LEU A 355 -3.99 -9.22 28.21
N LEU A 356 -5.26 -9.45 28.50
CA LEU A 356 -5.77 -9.70 29.87
C LEU A 356 -5.08 -10.89 30.54
N ALA A 357 -4.91 -12.01 29.83
CA ALA A 357 -4.20 -13.18 30.35
C ALA A 357 -2.74 -12.86 30.66
N THR A 358 -2.07 -12.10 29.79
CA THR A 358 -0.68 -11.66 29.99
C THR A 358 -0.52 -10.78 31.24
N ILE A 359 -1.43 -9.82 31.44
CA ILE A 359 -1.46 -8.96 32.63
C ILE A 359 -1.72 -9.77 33.91
N LYS A 360 -2.60 -10.77 33.87
CA LYS A 360 -2.84 -11.66 35.01
C LYS A 360 -1.59 -12.47 35.35
N ASN A 361 -0.93 -13.03 34.34
CA ASN A 361 0.27 -13.84 34.51
C ASN A 361 1.46 -13.03 35.06
N SER A 362 1.66 -11.80 34.59
CA SER A 362 2.71 -10.92 35.11
C SER A 362 2.48 -10.52 36.57
N LYS A 363 1.22 -10.26 36.97
CA LYS A 363 0.84 -10.01 38.38
C LYS A 363 1.09 -11.24 39.27
N LEU A 364 0.82 -12.44 38.79
CA LEU A 364 1.09 -13.68 39.52
C LEU A 364 2.59 -13.93 39.67
N ALA A 365 3.39 -13.68 38.63
CA ALA A 365 4.85 -13.80 38.68
C ALA A 365 5.48 -12.83 39.69
N ALA A 366 5.04 -11.56 39.69
CA ALA A 366 5.50 -10.55 40.66
C ALA A 366 5.11 -10.88 42.12
N LYS A 367 4.00 -11.59 42.33
CA LYS A 367 3.57 -12.06 43.65
C LYS A 367 4.37 -13.25 44.17
N ASN A 368 4.94 -14.06 43.27
CA ASN A 368 5.74 -15.23 43.63
C ASN A 368 7.23 -14.90 43.85
N SER A 369 7.74 -13.78 43.31
CA SER A 369 9.12 -13.31 43.51
C SER A 369 9.35 -12.49 44.78
N SER A 370 8.33 -12.27 45.61
CA SER A 370 8.39 -11.42 46.82
C SER A 370 8.55 -12.18 48.15
N LYS A 371 8.96 -13.46 48.14
CA LYS A 371 9.41 -14.14 49.37
C LYS A 371 10.89 -13.84 49.65
N PRO A 372 11.26 -13.25 50.79
CA PRO A 372 12.66 -13.06 51.15
C PRO A 372 13.31 -14.40 51.52
N PRO A 373 14.60 -14.64 51.17
CA PRO A 373 15.34 -15.72 51.78
C PRO A 373 15.63 -15.36 53.23
N VAL A 374 15.10 -16.18 54.14
CA VAL A 374 15.42 -16.13 55.56
C VAL A 374 16.78 -16.82 55.78
N GLY A 375 17.74 -16.07 56.30
CA GLY A 375 18.80 -16.56 57.19
C GLY A 375 20.09 -17.08 56.54
N SER A 376 21.13 -16.26 56.55
CA SER A 376 22.35 -16.65 57.27
C SER A 376 23.13 -15.41 57.74
N SER A 377 23.71 -15.57 58.91
CA SER A 377 24.27 -14.61 59.85
C SER A 377 25.59 -13.95 59.40
N SER A 378 25.70 -12.64 59.73
CA SER A 378 26.85 -11.81 60.18
C SER A 378 28.26 -12.45 60.35
N PRO A 379 29.37 -11.67 60.34
CA PRO A 379 29.46 -10.31 60.90
C PRO A 379 30.28 -9.24 60.11
N GLN A 380 29.95 -7.99 60.43
CA GLN A 380 30.69 -6.76 60.10
C GLN A 380 32.06 -6.66 60.81
N ALA A 381 33.02 -5.97 60.17
CA ALA A 381 33.82 -4.81 60.66
C ALA A 381 35.05 -4.57 59.73
N PRO A 382 35.76 -3.41 59.77
CA PRO A 382 35.32 -2.02 59.82
C PRO A 382 36.04 -1.08 58.79
N TYR A 383 35.47 0.11 58.57
CA TYR A 383 36.08 1.44 58.34
C TYR A 383 37.54 1.57 57.82
N THR A 384 37.76 2.23 56.65
CA THR A 384 38.50 3.51 56.49
C THR A 384 38.61 4.05 55.05
N GLN A 385 38.34 5.36 54.95
CA GLN A 385 38.97 6.44 54.15
C GLN A 385 38.93 6.52 52.61
N GLU A 386 38.44 7.68 52.19
CA GLU A 386 38.60 8.37 50.90
C GLU A 386 40.07 8.57 50.53
N ILE A 387 40.44 8.34 49.26
CA ILE A 387 41.41 9.16 48.51
C ILE A 387 41.02 9.17 47.01
N ASP A 388 41.02 10.38 46.47
CA ASP A 388 40.86 10.81 45.08
C ASP A 388 42.03 10.37 44.16
N GLY A 389 41.80 10.18 42.86
CA GLY A 389 42.91 10.03 41.89
C GLY A 389 42.69 9.14 40.67
N LYS A 390 42.57 9.79 39.51
CA LYS A 390 42.66 9.26 38.14
C LYS A 390 43.82 8.26 37.95
N THR A 391 43.65 7.24 37.09
CA THR A 391 44.36 7.05 35.80
C THR A 391 44.20 5.62 35.21
N LYS A 392 43.89 5.58 33.90
CA LYS A 392 44.11 4.55 32.84
C LYS A 392 43.70 3.08 33.00
N VAL A 393 42.86 2.68 32.03
CA VAL A 393 43.03 1.60 31.03
C VAL A 393 43.60 0.26 31.52
N GLU A 394 42.75 -0.78 31.47
CA GLU A 394 43.16 -2.05 30.86
C GLU A 394 41.96 -2.83 30.30
N THR A 395 42.08 -3.15 29.02
CA THR A 395 41.22 -4.02 28.23
C THR A 395 41.60 -5.47 28.54
N LEU A 396 40.65 -6.31 28.96
CA LEU A 396 40.87 -7.76 29.02
C LEU A 396 40.15 -8.46 27.86
N GLN A 397 40.99 -9.22 27.18
CA GLN A 397 40.81 -10.05 25.99
C GLN A 397 39.80 -11.18 26.25
N LYS A 398 38.92 -11.52 25.30
CA LYS A 398 39.14 -12.39 24.13
C LYS A 398 39.28 -13.86 24.54
N ASP A 399 38.17 -14.60 24.46
CA ASP A 399 38.21 -16.06 24.43
C ASP A 399 37.96 -16.60 23.02
N THR A 400 38.57 -17.76 22.80
CA THR A 400 39.29 -18.08 21.58
C THR A 400 38.51 -19.08 20.74
N LYS A 401 38.56 -18.85 19.42
CA LYS A 401 38.04 -19.71 18.36
C LYS A 401 38.88 -20.99 18.26
N ILE A 402 38.27 -22.18 18.41
CA ILE A 402 38.89 -23.45 18.03
C ILE A 402 38.39 -23.85 16.64
N LYS A 403 39.35 -24.13 15.75
CA LYS A 403 39.21 -24.47 14.34
C LYS A 403 39.78 -25.87 14.17
N THR A 404 39.03 -26.80 13.57
CA THR A 404 39.62 -28.08 13.13
C THR A 404 39.01 -28.48 11.78
N ARG A 405 39.87 -28.50 10.75
CA ARG A 405 39.69 -29.20 9.48
C ARG A 405 41.01 -29.92 9.20
N PRO A 406 40.98 -31.16 8.69
CA PRO A 406 41.59 -31.46 7.39
C PRO A 406 40.74 -32.49 6.61
N ALA A 407 40.85 -32.77 5.31
CA ALA A 407 41.56 -32.26 4.14
C ALA A 407 40.84 -32.83 2.89
N HIS A 408 40.99 -32.18 1.73
CA HIS A 408 40.62 -32.72 0.41
C HIS A 408 41.60 -33.84 -0.03
N PRO A 409 41.19 -34.69 -0.98
CA PRO A 409 41.85 -34.64 -2.29
C PRO A 409 40.91 -34.33 -3.48
N ARG A 410 41.56 -34.06 -4.61
CA ARG A 410 41.13 -33.43 -5.87
C ARG A 410 40.38 -34.36 -6.84
N THR A 411 39.44 -33.73 -7.54
CA THR A 411 39.16 -33.72 -9.00
C THR A 411 39.14 -35.04 -9.78
N GLU A 412 37.97 -35.37 -10.33
CA GLU A 412 37.83 -35.95 -11.67
C GLU A 412 36.46 -35.57 -12.28
N SER A 413 36.40 -35.70 -13.59
CA SER A 413 35.60 -35.03 -14.63
C SER A 413 34.08 -35.24 -14.65
N ALA A 414 33.44 -34.29 -15.36
CA ALA A 414 32.06 -34.17 -15.85
C ALA A 414 31.22 -35.45 -16.04
N PRO A 415 29.89 -35.28 -16.05
CA PRO A 415 29.07 -35.97 -17.04
C PRO A 415 28.19 -35.01 -17.84
N ASN A 416 28.36 -35.06 -19.16
CA ASN A 416 27.26 -34.93 -20.10
C ASN A 416 26.38 -36.18 -19.95
N LEU A 417 25.07 -36.04 -19.78
CA LEU A 417 24.09 -36.97 -20.36
C LEU A 417 22.72 -36.29 -20.44
N SER A 418 22.22 -36.36 -21.65
CA SER A 418 21.03 -35.81 -22.26
C SER A 418 19.70 -36.45 -21.83
N ALA A 419 18.63 -35.72 -22.15
CA ALA A 419 17.32 -36.19 -22.60
C ALA A 419 16.28 -36.59 -21.55
N VAL A 420 15.23 -35.75 -21.42
CA VAL A 420 13.83 -36.12 -21.15
C VAL A 420 12.99 -35.08 -21.92
N SER A 421 12.50 -35.36 -23.13
CA SER A 421 11.21 -36.00 -23.44
C SER A 421 9.98 -35.20 -22.97
N SER A 422 9.35 -34.46 -23.88
CA SER A 422 7.89 -34.23 -23.86
C SER A 422 7.17 -35.50 -24.39
N PRO A 423 5.82 -35.61 -24.44
CA PRO A 423 4.74 -34.73 -23.96
C PRO A 423 3.61 -35.49 -23.21
N ILE A 424 2.75 -34.81 -22.42
CA ILE A 424 1.34 -35.25 -22.23
C ILE A 424 0.43 -34.03 -22.08
N SER A 425 -0.39 -33.80 -23.12
CA SER A 425 -1.67 -33.08 -23.01
C SER A 425 -2.62 -33.88 -22.12
N SER A 426 -3.23 -33.23 -21.13
CA SER A 426 -4.39 -33.79 -20.43
C SER A 426 -5.52 -32.77 -20.42
N THR A 427 -6.53 -33.09 -21.21
CA THR A 427 -7.90 -32.57 -21.17
C THR A 427 -8.40 -32.41 -19.73
N ALA A 428 -8.90 -31.22 -19.40
CA ALA A 428 -9.52 -30.92 -18.12
C ALA A 428 -10.97 -31.44 -18.09
N VAL A 429 -11.28 -32.27 -17.09
CA VAL A 429 -12.65 -32.57 -16.63
C VAL A 429 -12.77 -31.95 -15.22
N PRO A 430 -13.86 -31.23 -14.89
CA PRO A 430 -13.96 -30.49 -13.64
C PRO A 430 -14.30 -31.42 -12.47
N GLY A 431 -13.64 -31.19 -11.33
CA GLY A 431 -14.11 -31.63 -10.02
C GLY A 431 -13.44 -32.88 -9.46
N TYR A 432 -12.17 -32.76 -9.06
CA TYR A 432 -11.61 -33.39 -7.85
C TYR A 432 -10.36 -32.59 -7.47
N LYS A 433 -10.34 -31.96 -6.29
CA LYS A 433 -9.12 -31.33 -5.74
C LYS A 433 -8.10 -32.45 -5.51
N ARG A 434 -7.15 -32.63 -6.42
CA ARG A 434 -6.02 -33.53 -6.17
C ARG A 434 -5.29 -33.01 -4.93
N PRO A 435 -4.95 -33.88 -3.96
CA PRO A 435 -4.08 -33.48 -2.87
C PRO A 435 -2.77 -32.99 -3.48
N ALA A 436 -2.43 -31.73 -3.23
CA ALA A 436 -1.15 -31.17 -3.66
C ALA A 436 -0.03 -31.97 -2.99
N ILE A 437 0.95 -32.42 -3.78
CA ILE A 437 2.15 -33.04 -3.24
C ILE A 437 3.00 -31.89 -2.70
N ILE A 438 2.89 -31.65 -1.39
CA ILE A 438 3.57 -30.55 -0.70
C ILE A 438 4.82 -31.10 -0.01
N THR A 439 5.96 -30.41 -0.17
CA THR A 439 7.18 -30.76 0.57
C THR A 439 6.97 -30.53 2.07
N LYS A 440 7.65 -31.32 2.93
CA LYS A 440 7.56 -31.10 4.40
C LYS A 440 7.95 -29.68 4.80
N ARG A 441 8.85 -29.05 4.04
CA ARG A 441 9.30 -27.66 4.23
C ARG A 441 8.18 -26.67 3.92
N ALA A 442 7.54 -26.80 2.75
CA ALA A 442 6.40 -25.97 2.37
C ALA A 442 5.23 -26.10 3.34
N LEU A 443 4.93 -27.32 3.81
CA LEU A 443 3.89 -27.55 4.82
C LEU A 443 4.21 -26.85 6.15
N ALA A 444 5.47 -26.90 6.59
CA ALA A 444 5.91 -26.21 7.80
C ALA A 444 5.80 -24.69 7.66
N SER A 445 6.17 -24.13 6.51
CA SER A 445 6.03 -22.70 6.23
C SER A 445 4.58 -22.25 6.20
N ILE A 446 3.68 -22.98 5.52
CA ILE A 446 2.24 -22.66 5.51
C ILE A 446 1.66 -22.70 6.91
N ARG A 447 1.98 -23.72 7.72
CA ARG A 447 1.49 -23.81 9.11
C ARG A 447 1.95 -22.64 9.98
N ALA A 448 3.16 -22.14 9.75
CA ALA A 448 3.66 -20.97 10.46
C ALA A 448 3.03 -19.65 9.96
N MET A 449 2.50 -19.59 8.74
CA MET A 449 1.67 -18.45 8.27
C MET A 449 0.26 -18.46 8.86
N PHE A 450 -0.28 -19.64 9.17
CA PHE A 450 -1.61 -19.81 9.76
C PHE A 450 -1.50 -20.53 11.12
N PRO A 451 -0.85 -19.92 12.12
CA PRO A 451 -0.62 -20.55 13.41
C PRO A 451 -1.97 -20.78 14.11
N SER A 452 -2.14 -21.95 14.72
CA SER A 452 -3.36 -22.27 15.47
C SER A 452 -3.33 -21.72 16.91
N ASP A 453 -2.18 -21.22 17.38
CA ASP A 453 -1.99 -20.60 18.70
C ASP A 453 -0.95 -19.46 18.69
N HIS A 454 -0.95 -18.64 19.75
CA HIS A 454 -0.04 -17.49 19.93
C HIS A 454 1.42 -17.85 20.26
N GLN A 455 1.74 -19.11 20.58
CA GLN A 455 3.14 -19.52 20.75
C GLN A 455 3.77 -19.85 19.40
N GLU A 456 2.98 -20.36 18.46
CA GLU A 456 3.39 -20.61 17.08
C GLU A 456 3.54 -19.33 16.26
N SER A 457 2.76 -18.27 16.55
CA SER A 457 2.91 -16.97 15.88
C SER A 457 4.24 -16.25 16.16
N LYS A 458 5.01 -16.72 17.15
CA LYS A 458 6.35 -16.18 17.48
C LYS A 458 7.49 -16.90 16.76
N LYS A 459 7.21 -17.99 16.03
CA LYS A 459 8.22 -18.71 15.26
C LYS A 459 8.56 -17.89 14.00
N SER A 460 9.76 -17.31 13.96
CA SER A 460 10.24 -16.66 12.74
C SER A 460 10.63 -17.73 11.72
N ILE A 461 10.21 -17.53 10.47
CA ILE A 461 10.69 -18.30 9.34
C ILE A 461 11.79 -17.48 8.69
N ASP A 462 12.93 -18.12 8.44
CA ASP A 462 13.98 -17.53 7.62
C ASP A 462 13.45 -17.20 6.22
N TRP A 463 13.80 -16.02 5.70
CA TRP A 463 13.23 -15.50 4.46
C TRP A 463 13.52 -16.40 3.25
N ASP A 464 14.75 -16.90 3.13
CA ASP A 464 15.12 -17.81 2.04
C ASP A 464 14.36 -19.13 2.16
N THR A 465 14.17 -19.61 3.38
CA THR A 465 13.36 -20.81 3.66
C THR A 465 11.90 -20.60 3.22
N PHE A 466 11.32 -19.43 3.47
CA PHE A 466 9.97 -19.07 3.05
C PHE A 466 9.84 -19.00 1.52
N VAL A 467 10.75 -18.30 0.84
CA VAL A 467 10.73 -18.18 -0.62
C VAL A 467 10.86 -19.54 -1.30
N ASN A 468 11.76 -20.39 -0.82
CA ASN A 468 11.94 -21.75 -1.34
C ASN A 468 10.69 -22.61 -1.11
N SER A 469 10.03 -22.48 0.05
CA SER A 469 8.76 -23.16 0.34
C SER A 469 7.63 -22.73 -0.61
N MET A 470 7.55 -21.45 -0.96
CA MET A 470 6.56 -20.95 -1.93
C MET A 470 6.88 -21.42 -3.36
N SER A 471 8.16 -21.51 -3.72
CA SER A 471 8.58 -22.10 -4.99
C SER A 471 8.24 -23.59 -5.08
N ASP A 472 8.39 -24.35 -3.99
CA ASP A 472 7.98 -25.76 -3.90
C ASP A 472 6.46 -25.93 -4.11
N LEU A 473 5.67 -24.88 -3.83
CA LEU A 473 4.22 -24.83 -4.02
C LEU A 473 3.81 -24.33 -5.41
N GLY A 474 4.77 -24.08 -6.31
CA GLY A 474 4.51 -23.58 -7.66
C GLY A 474 4.32 -22.06 -7.76
N PHE A 475 4.60 -21.30 -6.70
CA PHE A 475 4.58 -19.84 -6.75
C PHE A 475 5.92 -19.28 -7.21
N LEU A 476 5.87 -18.31 -8.12
CA LEU A 476 7.01 -17.53 -8.57
C LEU A 476 7.15 -16.26 -7.73
N ALA A 477 8.25 -16.14 -7.00
CA ALA A 477 8.57 -14.96 -6.20
C ALA A 477 9.11 -13.82 -7.09
N GLN A 478 8.52 -12.64 -6.99
CA GLN A 478 8.91 -11.42 -7.68
C GLN A 478 8.94 -10.25 -6.70
N HIS A 479 10.03 -9.50 -6.60
CA HIS A 479 10.02 -8.27 -5.80
C HIS A 479 9.33 -7.14 -6.59
N LYS A 480 8.36 -6.43 -5.99
CA LYS A 480 7.59 -5.36 -6.66
C LYS A 480 7.99 -3.94 -6.25
N GLY A 481 9.27 -3.72 -5.94
CA GLY A 481 9.77 -2.43 -5.46
C GLY A 481 9.55 -2.25 -3.95
N GLY A 482 10.44 -1.50 -3.31
CA GLY A 482 10.50 -1.43 -1.83
C GLY A 482 10.90 -2.78 -1.20
N SER A 483 10.43 -3.04 0.03
CA SER A 483 10.60 -4.33 0.70
C SER A 483 9.60 -5.40 0.20
N ALA A 484 8.57 -5.02 -0.57
CA ALA A 484 7.47 -5.89 -0.95
C ALA A 484 7.88 -7.06 -1.88
N VAL A 485 7.39 -8.26 -1.61
CA VAL A 485 7.59 -9.47 -2.43
C VAL A 485 6.26 -10.10 -2.78
N THR A 486 6.03 -10.31 -4.07
CA THR A 486 4.86 -10.97 -4.62
C THR A 486 5.17 -12.44 -4.92
N PHE A 487 4.24 -13.33 -4.66
CA PHE A 487 4.26 -14.74 -5.07
C PHE A 487 3.09 -14.98 -6.04
N GLU A 488 3.36 -15.35 -7.29
CA GLU A 488 2.35 -15.58 -8.33
C GLU A 488 2.29 -17.07 -8.69
N HIS A 489 1.09 -17.67 -8.70
CA HIS A 489 0.88 -19.04 -9.14
C HIS A 489 -0.07 -19.06 -10.34
N GLU A 490 0.33 -19.76 -11.40
CA GLU A 490 -0.46 -19.89 -12.62
C GLU A 490 -1.81 -20.55 -12.31
N GLY A 491 -2.91 -19.80 -12.47
CA GLY A 491 -4.27 -20.28 -12.22
C GLY A 491 -4.75 -20.31 -10.76
N ALA A 492 -3.95 -19.93 -9.76
CA ALA A 492 -4.35 -19.93 -8.34
C ALA A 492 -4.32 -18.54 -7.67
N GLY A 493 -3.81 -17.53 -8.36
CA GLY A 493 -3.81 -16.13 -7.90
C GLY A 493 -2.43 -15.63 -7.45
N LYS A 494 -2.44 -14.53 -6.70
CA LYS A 494 -1.27 -13.75 -6.33
C LYS A 494 -1.28 -13.44 -4.84
N ILE A 495 -0.15 -13.61 -4.17
CA ILE A 495 0.04 -13.29 -2.75
C ILE A 495 1.04 -12.14 -2.67
N LEU A 496 0.70 -11.06 -1.95
CA LEU A 496 1.61 -9.95 -1.68
C LEU A 496 2.12 -10.04 -0.24
N TYR A 497 3.44 -10.04 -0.07
CA TYR A 497 4.11 -10.02 1.22
C TYR A 497 4.82 -8.69 1.42
N LEU A 498 4.52 -8.00 2.53
CA LEU A 498 5.14 -6.75 2.93
C LEU A 498 6.02 -7.01 4.17
N PRO A 499 7.36 -7.08 4.05
CA PRO A 499 8.21 -7.19 5.23
C PRO A 499 8.13 -5.90 6.06
N PRO A 500 8.24 -6.00 7.40
CA PRO A 500 8.36 -4.83 8.26
C PRO A 500 9.58 -3.98 7.83
N PRO A 501 9.52 -2.64 7.98
CA PRO A 501 10.64 -1.77 7.62
C PRO A 501 11.88 -2.19 8.41
N ALA A 502 13.03 -2.27 7.72
CA ALA A 502 14.31 -2.53 8.37
C ALA A 502 14.53 -1.43 9.42
N SER A 503 14.63 -1.82 10.68
CA SER A 503 15.04 -0.94 11.76
C SER A 503 16.48 -0.47 11.50
N GLY A 504 16.60 0.73 10.94
CA GLY A 504 17.84 1.49 10.82
C GLY A 504 18.08 2.36 12.03
#